data_AF-A0A5Q3S0A9-F1
#
_entry.id   AF-A0A5Q3S0A9-F1
#
_cell.length_a   1.000
_cell.length_b   1.000
_cell.length_c   1.000
_cell.angle_alpha   90.00
_cell.angle_beta   90.00
_cell.angle_gamma   90.00
#
_symmetry.space_group_name_H-M   'P 1'
#
loop_
_entity.id
_entity.type
_entity.pdbx_description
1 polymer ?
#
loop_
_entity_poly.entity_id
_entity_poly.type
_entity_poly.pdbx_seq_one_letter_code
_entity_poly.pdbx_strand_id
1 'polypeptide(L)'
;MKYRFEYDKDGCRLMVAELDDELDCIDCTDEDLDCLGKYYRDMTVIFDIDLYCRLHQMLMVVGEDRKQVKVCMGATIRSVSGSFEYALMGCCLEICFYGNFDVVAHWFWQNTNIDFHVALVFPPKFYANPAAWFEQEIEEKGIRHES
;
A
#
# COMPACT_ATOMS: atom_id res chain seq x y z
N MET A 1 -3.25 -1.58 -11.85
CA MET A 1 -3.41 -2.26 -10.54
C MET A 1 -4.66 -3.13 -10.51
N LYS A 2 -4.46 -4.44 -10.30
CA LYS A 2 -5.53 -5.39 -9.97
C LYS A 2 -5.62 -5.54 -8.45
N TYR A 3 -6.80 -5.83 -7.92
CA TYR A 3 -6.93 -6.08 -6.49
C TYR A 3 -8.09 -7.00 -6.14
N ARG A 4 -8.01 -7.58 -4.95
CA ARG A 4 -9.06 -8.39 -4.33
C ARG A 4 -9.08 -8.18 -2.82
N PHE A 5 -10.10 -8.73 -2.17
CA PHE A 5 -10.27 -8.67 -0.72
C PHE A 5 -10.18 -10.06 -0.10
N GLU A 6 -9.51 -10.14 1.04
CA GLU A 6 -9.31 -11.38 1.79
C GLU A 6 -9.60 -11.17 3.28
N TYR A 7 -10.01 -12.23 3.96
CA TYR A 7 -9.93 -12.32 5.41
C TYR A 7 -8.61 -12.98 5.78
N ASP A 8 -7.87 -12.38 6.72
CA ASP A 8 -6.76 -13.06 7.36
C ASP A 8 -7.26 -14.12 8.36
N LYS A 9 -6.32 -14.88 8.93
CA LYS A 9 -6.60 -15.91 9.95
C LYS A 9 -7.32 -15.40 11.21
N ASP A 10 -7.20 -14.10 11.51
CA ASP A 10 -7.76 -13.44 12.68
C ASP A 10 -9.11 -12.75 12.35
N GLY A 11 -9.54 -12.82 11.08
CA GLY A 11 -10.78 -12.22 10.58
C GLY A 11 -10.64 -10.76 10.15
N CYS A 12 -9.42 -10.21 10.06
CA CYS A 12 -9.18 -8.86 9.56
C CYS A 12 -9.43 -8.80 8.05
N ARG A 13 -10.03 -7.70 7.59
CA ARG A 13 -10.26 -7.46 6.17
C ARG A 13 -9.00 -6.89 5.52
N LEU A 14 -8.43 -7.65 4.60
CA LEU A 14 -7.23 -7.29 3.86
C LEU A 14 -7.58 -6.86 2.44
N MET A 15 -6.90 -5.83 1.95
CA MET A 15 -6.79 -5.57 0.52
C MET A 15 -5.51 -6.21 0.02
N VAL A 16 -5.62 -6.94 -1.09
CA VAL A 16 -4.48 -7.50 -1.82
C VAL A 16 -4.38 -6.80 -3.16
N ALA A 17 -3.41 -5.89 -3.29
CA ALA A 17 -3.15 -5.10 -4.49
C ALA A 17 -2.00 -5.73 -5.28
N GLU A 18 -2.29 -6.24 -6.47
CA GLU A 18 -1.32 -6.74 -7.43
C GLU A 18 -0.95 -5.62 -8.41
N LEU A 19 0.34 -5.32 -8.45
CA LEU A 19 0.87 -4.36 -9.42
C LEU A 19 0.89 -5.02 -10.80
N ASP A 20 0.56 -4.26 -11.85
CA ASP A 20 0.64 -4.73 -13.23
C ASP A 20 1.72 -3.96 -13.99
N ASP A 21 2.38 -4.62 -14.95
CA ASP A 21 3.50 -4.09 -15.75
C ASP A 21 3.24 -2.73 -16.42
N GLU A 22 1.99 -2.30 -16.52
CA GLU A 22 1.56 -1.09 -17.25
C GLU A 22 1.39 0.13 -16.35
N LEU A 23 1.35 -0.05 -15.03
CA LEU A 23 1.13 1.02 -14.07
C LEU A 23 2.12 0.75 -12.95
N ASP A 24 3.10 1.64 -12.76
CA ASP A 24 3.40 2.20 -11.44
C ASP A 24 4.62 3.14 -11.54
N CYS A 25 4.46 4.30 -10.91
CA CYS A 25 5.53 5.26 -10.67
C CYS A 25 6.48 4.65 -9.65
N ILE A 26 7.38 3.78 -10.13
CA ILE A 26 8.53 3.32 -9.37
C ILE A 26 9.52 4.48 -9.33
N ASP A 27 9.52 5.23 -8.23
CA ASP A 27 10.57 6.22 -7.97
C ASP A 27 11.68 5.54 -7.17
N CYS A 28 12.80 5.29 -7.86
CA CYS A 28 14.06 4.82 -7.29
C CYS A 28 15.08 5.95 -7.42
N THR A 29 15.57 6.49 -6.31
CA THR A 29 16.57 7.57 -6.33
C THR A 29 18.01 7.07 -6.36
N ASP A 30 18.21 5.76 -6.27
CA ASP A 30 19.53 5.13 -6.33
C ASP A 30 19.86 4.74 -7.79
N GLU A 31 20.86 5.38 -8.38
CA GLU A 31 21.27 5.20 -9.79
C GLU A 31 21.90 3.81 -10.04
N ASP A 32 22.40 3.13 -9.01
CA ASP A 32 22.98 1.78 -9.12
C ASP A 32 21.92 0.66 -9.19
N LEU A 33 20.64 1.03 -9.05
CA LEU A 33 19.49 0.14 -8.98
C LEU A 33 18.66 0.11 -10.28
N ASP A 34 19.28 0.44 -11.42
CA ASP A 34 18.72 0.41 -12.80
C ASP A 34 18.17 -0.97 -13.25
N CYS A 35 18.28 -2.00 -12.39
CA CYS A 35 17.76 -3.34 -12.60
C CYS A 35 16.44 -3.65 -11.83
N LEU A 36 15.98 -2.77 -10.94
CA LEU A 36 14.84 -3.00 -10.04
C LEU A 36 13.48 -3.11 -10.73
N GLY A 37 13.26 -2.38 -11.83
CA GLY A 37 12.01 -2.42 -12.59
C GLY A 37 11.67 -3.79 -13.19
N LYS A 38 12.56 -4.79 -13.13
CA LYS A 38 12.26 -6.19 -13.48
C LYS A 38 11.95 -7.08 -12.28
N TYR A 39 12.52 -6.79 -11.10
CA TYR A 39 12.33 -7.57 -9.88
C TYR A 39 11.01 -7.28 -9.17
N TYR A 40 10.36 -6.18 -9.54
CA TYR A 40 9.19 -5.66 -8.84
C TYR A 40 7.91 -5.65 -9.68
N ARG A 41 7.95 -6.29 -10.86
CA ARG A 41 6.84 -6.39 -11.82
C ARG A 41 5.67 -7.23 -11.33
N ASP A 42 5.96 -8.16 -10.41
CA ASP A 42 4.99 -9.10 -9.86
C ASP A 42 4.79 -8.90 -8.36
N MET A 43 4.79 -7.63 -7.95
CA MET A 43 4.56 -7.27 -6.57
C MET A 43 3.09 -7.32 -6.19
N THR A 44 2.89 -7.73 -4.94
CA THR A 44 1.61 -7.76 -4.27
C THR A 44 1.76 -7.02 -2.94
N VAL A 45 1.01 -5.94 -2.75
CA VAL A 45 0.94 -5.20 -1.49
C VAL A 45 -0.34 -5.60 -0.76
N ILE A 46 -0.20 -6.04 0.49
CA ILE A 46 -1.30 -6.52 1.32
C ILE A 46 -1.38 -5.68 2.59
N PHE A 47 -2.57 -5.15 2.89
CA PHE A 47 -2.75 -4.29 4.06
C PHE A 47 -4.16 -4.38 4.66
N ASP A 48 -4.25 -4.04 5.95
CA ASP A 48 -5.49 -4.01 6.75
C ASP A 48 -6.35 -2.79 6.37
N ILE A 49 -7.53 -3.06 5.83
CA ILE A 49 -8.50 -2.05 5.38
C ILE A 49 -9.03 -1.23 6.55
N ASP A 50 -9.33 -1.90 7.66
CA ASP A 50 -9.95 -1.28 8.82
C ASP A 50 -8.94 -0.37 9.56
N LEU A 51 -7.69 -0.80 9.66
CA LEU A 51 -6.60 0.03 10.18
C LEU A 51 -6.34 1.25 9.28
N TYR A 52 -6.29 1.05 7.96
CA TYR A 52 -6.17 2.14 7.02
C TYR A 52 -7.29 3.18 7.22
N CYS A 53 -8.55 2.74 7.29
CA CYS A 53 -9.69 3.64 7.45
C CYS A 53 -9.64 4.40 8.78
N ARG A 54 -9.25 3.75 9.88
CA ARG A 54 -9.08 4.42 11.18
C ARG A 54 -7.98 5.49 11.14
N LEU A 55 -6.83 5.18 10.54
CA LEU A 55 -5.71 6.11 10.41
C LEU A 55 -6.08 7.30 9.52
N HIS A 56 -6.76 7.05 8.40
CA HIS A 56 -7.29 8.09 7.52
C HIS A 56 -8.26 9.02 8.26
N GLN A 57 -9.21 8.47 9.03
CA GLN A 57 -10.13 9.27 9.85
C GLN A 57 -9.39 10.10 10.91
N MET A 58 -8.38 9.53 11.57
CA MET A 58 -7.56 10.27 12.51
C MET A 58 -6.85 11.45 11.85
N LEU A 59 -6.29 11.26 10.64
CA LEU A 59 -5.66 12.34 9.88
C LEU A 59 -6.65 13.45 9.51
N MET A 60 -7.86 13.10 9.08
CA MET A 60 -8.91 14.08 8.75
C MET A 60 -9.30 14.96 9.95
N VAL A 61 -9.24 14.40 11.17
CA VAL A 61 -9.58 15.14 12.41
C VAL A 61 -8.48 16.13 12.82
N VAL A 62 -7.22 15.90 12.41
CA VAL A 62 -6.08 16.78 12.76
C VAL A 62 -6.18 18.15 12.08
N GLY A 63 -7.00 18.29 11.03
CA GLY A 63 -7.28 19.56 10.34
C GLY A 63 -6.10 20.11 9.54
N GLU A 64 -6.32 21.21 8.80
CA GLU A 64 -5.28 21.87 7.97
C GLU A 64 -4.15 22.52 8.79
N ASP A 65 -4.32 22.63 10.10
CA ASP A 65 -3.51 23.49 10.97
C ASP A 65 -2.15 22.88 11.39
N ARG A 66 -1.82 21.67 10.94
CA ARG A 66 -0.52 21.05 11.21
C ARG A 66 0.09 20.39 9.98
N LYS A 67 1.20 21.00 9.55
CA LYS A 67 2.37 20.46 8.82
C LYS A 67 2.32 18.94 8.59
N GLN A 68 2.45 18.53 7.32
CA GLN A 68 2.99 17.26 6.82
C GLN A 68 2.96 16.11 7.87
N VAL A 69 1.77 15.60 8.17
CA VAL A 69 1.63 14.43 9.05
C VAL A 69 1.75 13.18 8.20
N LYS A 70 2.70 12.32 8.58
CA LYS A 70 2.90 11.00 8.02
C LYS A 70 2.48 9.97 9.06
N VAL A 71 1.67 9.00 8.66
CA VAL A 71 1.39 7.82 9.47
C VAL A 71 1.78 6.60 8.67
N CYS A 72 2.46 5.66 9.33
CA CYS A 72 2.87 4.42 8.72
C CYS A 72 2.05 3.28 9.33
N MET A 73 1.59 2.37 8.49
CA MET A 73 0.99 1.11 8.93
C MET A 73 1.79 -0.06 8.37
N GLY A 74 1.81 -1.18 9.10
CA GLY A 74 2.42 -2.40 8.59
C GLY A 74 1.69 -2.88 7.33
N ALA A 75 2.45 -3.36 6.36
CA ALA A 75 1.93 -4.02 5.18
C ALA A 75 2.79 -5.25 4.88
N THR A 76 2.20 -6.24 4.24
CA THR A 76 2.96 -7.37 3.70
C THR A 76 3.17 -7.12 2.22
N ILE A 77 4.42 -7.06 1.77
CA ILE A 77 4.73 -6.96 0.35
C ILE A 77 5.36 -8.27 -0.09
N ARG A 78 4.79 -8.89 -1.13
CA ARG A 78 5.28 -10.13 -1.71
C ARG A 78 5.70 -9.85 -3.15
N SER A 79 6.78 -10.46 -3.62
CA SER A 79 7.14 -10.52 -5.03
C SER A 79 7.35 -11.97 -5.41
N VAL A 80 6.83 -12.37 -6.57
CA VAL A 80 6.98 -13.76 -7.08
C VAL A 80 8.36 -13.95 -7.73
N SER A 81 8.96 -12.90 -8.28
CA SER A 81 10.24 -12.92 -9.01
C SER A 81 11.41 -12.36 -8.21
N GLY A 82 11.13 -11.63 -7.13
CA GLY A 82 12.12 -11.12 -6.20
C GLY A 82 12.83 -12.25 -5.47
N SER A 83 14.13 -12.11 -5.22
CA SER A 83 14.83 -13.02 -4.33
C SER A 83 14.26 -12.86 -2.91
N PHE A 84 14.22 -13.96 -2.16
CA PHE A 84 13.70 -14.04 -0.78
C PHE A 84 14.32 -12.98 0.16
N GLU A 85 15.50 -12.48 -0.19
CA GLU A 85 16.27 -11.46 0.51
C GLU A 85 15.62 -10.06 0.47
N TYR A 86 14.90 -9.72 -0.62
CA TYR A 86 14.20 -8.44 -0.77
C TYR A 86 12.70 -8.52 -0.41
N ALA A 87 12.11 -9.72 -0.45
CA ALA A 87 10.70 -9.95 -0.10
C ALA A 87 10.40 -9.83 1.41
N LEU A 88 11.42 -9.88 2.28
CA LEU A 88 11.30 -9.90 3.74
C LEU A 88 11.79 -8.64 4.45
N MET A 89 12.14 -7.60 3.69
CA MET A 89 12.55 -6.31 4.22
C MET A 89 11.33 -5.66 4.89
N GLY A 90 11.47 -5.00 6.05
CA GLY A 90 10.32 -4.50 6.81
C GLY A 90 9.46 -3.58 5.93
N CYS A 91 8.24 -4.01 5.62
CA CYS A 91 7.37 -3.29 4.68
C CYS A 91 6.34 -2.46 5.44
N CYS A 92 6.15 -1.20 5.03
CA CYS A 92 5.07 -0.38 5.55
C CYS A 92 4.38 0.39 4.42
N LEU A 93 3.09 0.67 4.63
CA LEU A 93 2.39 1.69 3.86
C LEU A 93 2.53 3.01 4.61
N GLU A 94 3.14 3.99 3.96
CA GLU A 94 3.10 5.38 4.36
C GLU A 94 1.82 6.01 3.80
N ILE A 95 0.98 6.53 4.70
CA ILE A 95 -0.19 7.33 4.36
C ILE A 95 0.23 8.78 4.61
N CYS A 96 0.38 9.54 3.52
CA CYS A 96 0.89 10.89 3.56
C CYS A 96 -0.22 11.93 3.48
N PHE A 97 -0.30 12.84 4.45
CA PHE A 97 -1.12 14.04 4.32
C PHE A 97 -0.33 15.18 3.62
N TYR A 98 -0.27 15.12 2.28
CA TYR A 98 0.19 16.21 1.40
C TYR A 98 -0.98 16.71 0.53
N GLY A 99 -2.10 17.09 1.14
CA GLY A 99 -3.28 17.60 0.43
C GLY A 99 -4.08 16.55 -0.36
N ASN A 100 -3.49 15.39 -0.73
CA ASN A 100 -4.11 14.39 -1.61
C ASN A 100 -4.21 12.95 -1.06
N PHE A 101 -3.74 12.68 0.18
CA PHE A 101 -3.81 11.34 0.82
C PHE A 101 -3.25 10.20 -0.05
N ASP A 102 -2.03 10.37 -0.54
CA ASP A 102 -1.34 9.34 -1.30
C ASP A 102 -0.98 8.15 -0.42
N VAL A 103 -1.11 6.95 -1.00
CA VAL A 103 -0.75 5.68 -0.37
C VAL A 103 0.53 5.18 -1.02
N VAL A 104 1.62 5.15 -0.25
CA VAL A 104 2.94 4.77 -0.75
C VAL A 104 3.45 3.57 0.01
N ALA A 105 3.84 2.52 -0.70
CA ALA A 105 4.54 1.39 -0.13
C ALA A 105 6.03 1.71 -0.01
N HIS A 106 6.59 1.50 1.17
CA HIS A 106 8.01 1.70 1.48
C HIS A 106 8.65 0.42 2.01
N TRP A 107 9.95 0.28 1.71
CA TRP A 107 10.79 -0.84 2.12
C TRP A 107 11.84 -0.37 3.11
N PHE A 108 12.05 -1.15 4.17
CA PHE A 108 13.07 -0.86 5.17
C PHE A 108 14.02 -2.03 5.35
N TRP A 109 15.32 -1.72 5.39
CA TRP A 109 16.37 -2.64 5.83
C TRP A 109 16.91 -2.23 7.19
N GLN A 110 16.79 -3.08 8.22
CA GLN A 110 17.32 -2.78 9.55
C GLN A 110 16.91 -1.38 10.10
N ASN A 111 15.66 -0.96 9.83
CA ASN A 111 15.11 0.38 10.14
C ASN A 111 15.66 1.55 9.29
N THR A 112 16.39 1.27 8.22
CA THR A 112 16.80 2.25 7.21
C THR A 112 15.85 2.17 6.02
N ASN A 113 15.30 3.29 5.60
CA ASN A 113 14.49 3.36 4.38
C ASN A 113 15.38 2.99 3.18
N ILE A 114 14.93 2.07 2.35
CA ILE A 114 15.53 1.88 1.04
C ILE A 114 14.92 2.93 0.13
N ASP A 115 15.75 3.55 -0.71
CA ASP A 115 15.37 4.57 -1.69
C ASP A 115 14.54 3.99 -2.85
N PHE A 116 13.53 3.20 -2.52
CA PHE A 116 12.57 2.55 -3.39
C PHE A 116 11.19 2.64 -2.76
N HIS A 117 10.25 3.21 -3.51
CA HIS A 117 8.85 3.27 -3.09
C HIS A 117 7.91 3.11 -4.28
N VAL A 118 6.69 2.67 -3.98
CA VAL A 118 5.64 2.51 -5.00
C VAL A 118 4.38 3.21 -4.53
N ALA A 119 3.90 4.14 -5.34
CA ALA A 119 2.60 4.76 -5.13
C ALA A 119 1.48 3.82 -5.61
N LEU A 120 0.56 3.47 -4.72
CA LEU A 120 -0.65 2.75 -5.09
C LEU A 120 -1.69 3.75 -5.61
N VAL A 121 -1.99 3.67 -6.90
CA VAL A 121 -2.92 4.59 -7.56
C VAL A 121 -4.35 4.06 -7.48
N PHE A 122 -5.21 4.81 -6.80
CA PHE A 122 -6.63 4.48 -6.63
C PHE A 122 -7.53 5.39 -7.48
N PRO A 123 -8.81 5.02 -7.73
CA PRO A 123 -9.73 5.92 -8.42
C PRO A 123 -10.09 7.14 -7.55
N PRO A 124 -10.49 8.28 -8.14
CA PRO A 124 -10.84 9.49 -7.38
C PRO A 124 -11.86 9.30 -6.25
N LYS A 125 -12.79 8.35 -6.40
CA LYS A 125 -13.78 8.02 -5.37
C LYS A 125 -13.15 7.49 -4.07
N PHE A 126 -12.02 6.79 -4.18
CA PHE A 126 -11.27 6.30 -3.03
C PHE A 126 -10.79 7.46 -2.17
N TYR A 127 -10.07 8.43 -2.77
CA TYR A 127 -9.52 9.56 -2.03
C TYR A 127 -10.58 10.48 -1.41
N ALA A 128 -11.81 10.48 -1.95
CA ALA A 128 -12.92 11.23 -1.38
C ALA A 128 -13.47 10.60 -0.09
N ASN A 129 -13.59 9.27 -0.05
CA ASN A 129 -14.05 8.53 1.12
C ASN A 129 -13.59 7.05 1.01
N PRO A 130 -12.41 6.71 1.55
CA PRO A 130 -11.86 5.36 1.38
C PRO A 130 -12.75 4.29 2.01
N ALA A 131 -13.34 4.56 3.17
CA ALA A 131 -14.22 3.61 3.85
C ALA A 131 -15.44 3.26 3.00
N ALA A 132 -16.13 4.27 2.43
CA ALA A 132 -17.27 4.02 1.56
C ALA A 132 -16.88 3.28 0.27
N TRP A 133 -15.71 3.62 -0.30
CA TRP A 133 -15.20 2.93 -1.48
C TRP A 133 -14.91 1.45 -1.19
N PHE A 134 -14.26 1.14 -0.07
CA PHE A 134 -13.98 -0.24 0.32
C PHE A 134 -15.25 -1.05 0.51
N GLU A 135 -16.26 -0.53 1.22
CA GLU A 135 -17.52 -1.25 1.41
C GLU A 135 -18.23 -1.53 0.07
N GLN A 136 -18.25 -0.56 -0.85
CA GLN A 136 -18.84 -0.73 -2.17
C GLN A 136 -18.11 -1.81 -2.98
N GLU A 137 -16.78 -1.75 -3.05
CA GLU A 137 -15.99 -2.72 -3.81
C GLU A 137 -16.05 -4.13 -3.18
N ILE A 138 -16.13 -4.22 -1.86
CA ILE A 138 -16.35 -5.47 -1.12
C ILE A 138 -17.72 -6.07 -1.44
N GLU A 139 -18.78 -5.24 -1.48
CA GLU A 139 -20.12 -5.68 -1.87
C GLU A 139 -20.14 -6.22 -3.30
N GLU A 140 -19.43 -5.57 -4.23
CA GLU A 140 -19.39 -5.95 -5.64
C GLU A 140 -18.52 -7.19 -5.91
N LYS A 141 -17.35 -7.31 -5.27
CA LYS A 141 -16.35 -8.37 -5.55
C LYS A 141 -16.38 -9.54 -4.57
N GLY A 142 -16.97 -9.33 -3.39
CA GLY A 142 -16.90 -10.24 -2.24
C GLY A 142 -15.51 -10.26 -1.58
N ILE A 143 -15.46 -10.91 -0.40
CA ILE A 143 -14.22 -11.18 0.34
C ILE A 143 -13.95 -12.68 0.30
N ARG A 144 -12.71 -13.06 0.03
CA ARG A 144 -12.25 -14.46 0.05
C ARG A 144 -11.65 -14.80 1.41
N HIS A 145 -11.58 -16.08 1.77
CA HIS A 145 -10.76 -16.51 2.89
C HIS A 145 -9.36 -16.84 2.38
N GLU A 146 -8.31 -16.44 3.10
CA GLU A 146 -6.96 -16.93 2.84
C GLU A 146 -6.98 -18.46 2.92
N SER A 147 -6.62 -19.11 1.81
CA SER A 147 -6.64 -20.58 1.64
C SER A 147 -5.37 -21.24 2.13
#